data_AF-K0ILY1-F1
#
_entry.id   AF-K0ILY1-F1
#
_cell.length_a   1.000
_cell.length_b   1.000
_cell.length_c   1.000
_cell.angle_alpha   90.00
_cell.angle_beta   90.00
_cell.angle_gamma   90.00
#
_symmetry.space_group_name_H-M   'P 1'
#
loop_
_entity.id
_entity.type
_entity.pdbx_description
1 polymer ?
#
loop_
_entity_poly.entity_id
_entity_poly.type
_entity_poly.pdbx_seq_one_letter_code
_entity_poly.pdbx_strand_id
1 'polypeptide(L)'
;MILIAIPLPASLICWPALFQLNNFTIYTATSAEECLALYSDLKDNVDMILMDDAIAGNSRVEVIINIMRIKLDQRIMVVVEKDIVKAVAMRVGAGVVVMKPISPT
;
A
#
# COMPACT_ATOMS: atom_id res chain seq x y z
N MET A 1 -14.74 5.31 -1.47
CA MET A 1 -13.34 5.18 -1.89
C MET A 1 -12.67 4.16 -0.99
N ILE A 2 -12.21 3.03 -1.54
CA ILE A 2 -11.71 1.88 -0.78
C ILE A 2 -10.18 1.88 -0.75
N LEU A 3 -9.63 1.68 0.46
CA LEU A 3 -8.20 1.65 0.70
C LEU A 3 -7.79 0.34 1.38
N ILE A 4 -6.77 -0.34 0.84
CA ILE A 4 -6.17 -1.50 1.50
C ILE A 4 -4.89 -1.04 2.19
N ALA A 5 -4.84 -1.18 3.52
CA ALA A 5 -3.69 -0.86 4.34
C ALA A 5 -3.00 -2.14 4.79
N ILE A 6 -1.76 -2.33 4.36
CA ILE A 6 -0.85 -3.41 4.78
C ILE A 6 -0.10 -2.96 6.05
N PRO A 7 0.30 -3.82 7.02
CA PRO A 7 0.76 -3.42 8.35
C PRO A 7 1.62 -2.17 8.31
N LEU A 8 1.02 -1.12 8.85
CA LEU A 8 1.62 0.16 9.00
C LEU A 8 2.48 0.13 10.28
N PRO A 9 3.70 0.69 10.27
CA PRO A 9 4.53 0.81 11.48
C PRO A 9 3.75 1.54 12.57
N ALA A 10 4.19 1.44 13.84
CA ALA A 10 3.52 2.06 14.98
C ALA A 10 3.24 3.57 14.80
N SER A 11 4.05 4.28 14.00
CA SER A 11 3.84 5.69 13.65
C SER A 11 2.65 5.95 12.71
N LEU A 12 2.18 4.92 12.01
CA LEU A 12 1.13 4.98 10.99
C LEU A 12 -0.11 4.16 11.39
N ILE A 13 -0.14 3.59 12.59
CA ILE A 13 -1.28 2.81 13.11
C ILE A 13 -2.59 3.62 13.23
N CYS A 14 -2.49 4.95 13.34
CA CYS A 14 -3.64 5.86 13.41
C CYS A 14 -4.20 6.25 12.04
N TRP A 15 -3.49 5.94 10.94
CA TRP A 15 -3.91 6.33 9.60
C TRP A 15 -5.23 5.69 9.16
N PRO A 16 -5.50 4.40 9.45
CA PRO A 16 -6.80 3.82 9.19
C PRO A 16 -7.94 4.60 9.89
N ALA A 17 -7.75 4.98 11.15
CA ALA A 17 -8.75 5.79 11.86
C ALA A 17 -8.94 7.17 11.20
N LEU A 18 -7.86 7.85 10.83
CA LEU A 18 -7.91 9.16 10.16
C LEU A 18 -8.65 9.08 8.82
N PHE A 19 -8.38 8.05 8.02
CA PHE A 19 -9.04 7.87 6.73
C PHE A 19 -10.52 7.48 6.91
N GLN A 20 -10.87 6.67 7.90
CA GLN A 20 -12.28 6.38 8.21
C GLN A 20 -13.06 7.64 8.57
N LEU A 21 -12.46 8.55 9.36
CA LEU A 21 -13.04 9.86 9.66
C LEU A 21 -13.30 10.72 8.42
N ASN A 22 -12.53 10.51 7.35
CA ASN A 22 -12.70 11.17 6.06
C ASN A 22 -13.63 10.40 5.09
N ASN A 23 -14.46 9.46 5.60
CA ASN A 23 -15.38 8.62 4.83
C ASN A 23 -14.70 7.66 3.84
N PHE A 24 -13.47 7.23 4.11
CA PHE A 24 -12.84 6.13 3.39
C PHE A 24 -13.21 4.77 3.99
N THR A 25 -13.51 3.80 3.13
CA THR A 25 -13.68 2.41 3.54
C THR A 25 -12.32 1.74 3.55
N ILE A 26 -11.89 1.21 4.70
CA ILE A 26 -10.53 0.68 4.86
C ILE A 26 -10.58 -0.79 5.18
N TYR A 27 -9.81 -1.54 4.41
CA TYR A 27 -9.50 -2.93 4.68
C TYR A 27 -8.05 -3.03 5.11
N THR A 28 -7.81 -3.68 6.24
CA THR A 28 -6.45 -3.90 6.74
C THR A 28 -6.05 -5.33 6.43
N ALA A 29 -4.90 -5.50 5.78
CA ALA A 29 -4.24 -6.78 5.63
C ALA A 29 -3.05 -6.83 6.57
N THR A 30 -2.76 -7.98 7.17
CA THR A 30 -1.59 -8.21 8.03
C THR A 30 -0.41 -8.82 7.27
N SER A 31 -0.67 -9.33 6.05
CA SER A 31 0.31 -9.99 5.21
C SER A 31 0.13 -9.66 3.72
N ALA A 32 1.17 -9.95 2.94
CA ALA A 32 1.15 -9.84 1.47
C ALA A 32 0.05 -10.71 0.83
N GLU A 33 -0.12 -11.94 1.33
CA GLU A 33 -1.10 -12.91 0.84
C GLU A 33 -2.53 -12.46 1.12
N GLU A 34 -2.80 -11.99 2.35
CA GLU A 34 -4.09 -11.45 2.74
C GLU A 34 -4.43 -10.18 1.94
N CYS A 35 -3.43 -9.33 1.65
CA CYS A 35 -3.63 -8.17 0.79
C CYS A 35 -4.03 -8.57 -0.62
N LEU A 36 -3.38 -9.59 -1.20
CA LEU A 36 -3.70 -10.06 -2.54
C LEU A 36 -5.09 -10.73 -2.59
N ALA A 37 -5.46 -11.48 -1.57
CA ALA A 37 -6.79 -12.07 -1.45
C ALA A 37 -7.87 -10.97 -1.39
N LEU A 38 -7.73 -10.01 -0.47
CA LEU A 38 -8.66 -8.88 -0.34
C LEU A 38 -8.72 -8.05 -1.62
N TYR A 39 -7.57 -7.80 -2.26
CA TYR A 39 -7.53 -7.05 -3.51
C TYR A 39 -8.23 -7.80 -4.64
N SER A 40 -8.03 -9.11 -4.76
CA SER A 40 -8.69 -9.93 -5.79
C SER A 40 -10.21 -9.87 -5.69
N ASP A 41 -10.75 -9.87 -4.47
CA ASP A 41 -12.20 -9.79 -4.21
C ASP A 41 -12.77 -8.39 -4.44
N LEU A 42 -11.96 -7.35 -4.20
CA LEU A 42 -12.41 -5.94 -4.20
C LEU A 42 -11.87 -5.12 -5.37
N LYS A 43 -11.15 -5.73 -6.32
CA LYS A 43 -10.34 -5.07 -7.36
C LYS A 43 -11.02 -3.93 -8.13
N ASP A 44 -12.33 -4.04 -8.35
CA ASP A 44 -13.10 -3.07 -9.13
C ASP A 44 -13.47 -1.82 -8.30
N ASN A 45 -13.43 -1.93 -6.98
CA ASN A 45 -13.83 -0.89 -6.03
C ASN A 45 -12.66 -0.28 -5.25
N VAL A 46 -11.43 -0.81 -5.39
CA VAL A 46 -10.22 -0.31 -4.70
C VAL A 46 -9.62 0.86 -5.48
N ASP A 47 -9.67 2.04 -4.89
CA ASP A 47 -9.12 3.25 -5.50
C ASP A 47 -7.62 3.40 -5.23
N MET A 48 -7.17 2.99 -4.04
CA MET A 48 -5.78 3.13 -3.61
C MET A 48 -5.35 2.00 -2.69
N ILE A 49 -4.09 1.59 -2.80
CA ILE A 49 -3.46 0.63 -1.88
C ILE A 49 -2.32 1.34 -1.18
N LEU A 50 -2.29 1.25 0.15
CA LEU A 50 -1.23 1.79 0.98
C LEU A 50 -0.43 0.65 1.59
N MET A 51 0.88 0.66 1.37
CA MET A 51 1.76 -0.41 1.82
C MET A 51 3.06 0.11 2.41
N ASP A 52 3.56 -0.59 3.42
CA ASP A 52 4.85 -0.31 4.07
C ASP A 52 6.02 -1.03 3.36
N ASP A 53 7.23 -0.49 3.49
CA ASP A 53 8.44 -1.08 2.90
C ASP A 53 8.80 -2.43 3.48
N ALA A 54 8.40 -2.71 4.73
CA ALA A 54 8.51 -4.06 5.28
C ALA A 54 7.82 -5.06 4.35
N ILE A 55 6.73 -4.69 3.67
CA ILE A 55 6.01 -5.54 2.72
C ILE A 55 6.41 -5.25 1.27
N ALA A 56 7.28 -4.28 0.97
CA ALA A 56 7.78 -4.03 -0.38
C ALA A 56 9.25 -4.46 -0.60
N GLY A 57 10.06 -4.64 0.46
CA GLY A 57 11.49 -4.31 0.42
C GLY A 57 12.53 -5.35 -0.01
N ASN A 58 12.32 -6.66 -0.04
CA ASN A 58 13.40 -7.59 -0.47
C ASN A 58 12.97 -8.94 -1.09
N SER A 59 11.71 -9.33 -0.98
CA SER A 59 11.10 -10.41 -1.79
C SER A 59 9.63 -10.12 -2.06
N ARG A 60 9.21 -8.86 -1.85
CA ARG A 60 7.83 -8.51 -1.55
C ARG A 60 7.27 -7.42 -2.48
N VAL A 61 8.05 -6.95 -3.46
CA VAL A 61 7.56 -6.23 -4.64
C VAL A 61 6.66 -7.11 -5.52
N GLU A 62 6.65 -8.43 -5.31
CA GLU A 62 5.71 -9.35 -5.95
C GLU A 62 4.24 -8.94 -5.71
N VAL A 63 3.92 -8.36 -4.55
CA VAL A 63 2.57 -7.86 -4.28
C VAL A 63 2.22 -6.75 -5.26
N ILE A 64 3.13 -5.79 -5.47
CA ILE A 64 2.96 -4.70 -6.44
C ILE A 64 2.83 -5.27 -7.86
N ILE A 65 3.71 -6.20 -8.25
CA ILE A 65 3.65 -6.85 -9.58
C ILE A 65 2.31 -7.56 -9.78
N ASN A 66 1.85 -8.32 -8.79
CA ASN A 66 0.62 -9.10 -8.88
C ASN A 66 -0.62 -8.20 -8.94
N ILE A 67 -0.65 -7.13 -8.15
CA ILE A 67 -1.70 -6.10 -8.24
C ILE A 67 -1.71 -5.48 -9.64
N MET A 68 -0.55 -5.06 -10.14
CA MET A 68 -0.41 -4.43 -11.46
C MET A 68 -0.76 -5.40 -12.62
N ARG A 69 -0.59 -6.71 -12.43
CA ARG A 69 -1.04 -7.74 -13.38
C ARG A 69 -2.56 -7.90 -13.40
N ILE A 70 -3.23 -7.71 -12.26
CA ILE A 70 -4.70 -7.76 -12.17
C ILE A 70 -5.29 -6.48 -12.77
N LYS A 71 -4.70 -5.32 -12.45
CA LYS A 71 -5.19 -4.01 -12.89
C LYS A 71 -4.02 -3.02 -13.04
N LEU A 72 -3.69 -2.69 -14.29
CA LEU A 72 -2.54 -1.85 -14.65
C LEU A 72 -2.64 -0.39 -14.16
N ASP A 73 -3.86 0.11 -13.95
CA ASP A 73 -4.12 1.48 -13.51
C ASP A 73 -4.36 1.62 -12.00
N GLN A 74 -4.10 0.56 -11.23
CA GLN A 74 -4.25 0.59 -9.78
C GLN A 74 -3.28 1.60 -9.15
N ARG A 75 -3.81 2.54 -8.36
CA ARG A 75 -2.94 3.45 -7.60
C ARG A 75 -2.37 2.75 -6.38
N ILE A 76 -1.06 2.63 -6.33
CA ILE A 76 -0.31 2.03 -5.22
C ILE A 76 0.59 3.10 -4.61
N MET A 77 0.43 3.31 -3.30
CA MET A 77 1.28 4.17 -2.48
C MET A 77 2.14 3.31 -1.56
N VAL A 78 3.45 3.44 -1.67
CA VAL A 78 4.42 2.73 -0.82
C VAL A 78 5.08 3.72 0.13
N VAL A 79 5.07 3.39 1.42
CA VAL A 79 5.80 4.12 2.44
C VAL A 79 7.12 3.41 2.69
N VAL A 80 8.25 4.11 2.55
CA VAL A 80 9.58 3.51 2.64
C VAL A 80 10.49 4.24 3.63
N GLU A 81 11.38 3.50 4.31
CA GLU A 81 12.42 4.07 5.17
C GLU A 81 13.74 4.26 4.44
N LYS A 82 13.99 3.47 3.38
CA LYS A 82 15.27 3.44 2.66
C LYS A 82 15.10 3.81 1.19
N ASP A 83 15.98 4.67 0.70
CA ASP A 83 16.00 5.09 -0.73
C ASP A 83 16.17 3.92 -1.72
N ILE A 84 16.88 2.86 -1.31
CA ILE A 84 17.03 1.66 -2.14
C ILE A 84 15.67 1.03 -2.44
N VAL A 85 14.77 0.98 -1.44
CA VAL A 85 13.43 0.41 -1.61
C VAL A 85 12.54 1.34 -2.45
N LYS A 86 12.74 2.66 -2.34
CA LYS A 86 12.07 3.65 -3.19
C LYS A 86 12.31 3.39 -4.68
N ALA A 87 13.58 3.25 -5.05
CA ALA A 87 13.95 3.02 -6.45
C ALA A 87 13.35 1.73 -7.01
N VAL A 88 13.29 0.68 -6.19
CA VAL A 88 12.69 -0.62 -6.55
C VAL A 88 11.18 -0.51 -6.68
N ALA A 89 10.48 0.10 -5.72
CA ALA A 89 9.03 0.27 -5.76
C ALA A 89 8.58 1.10 -6.98
N MET A 90 9.25 2.21 -7.27
CA MET A 90 8.95 3.03 -8.45
C MET A 90 9.17 2.26 -9.76
N ARG A 91 10.23 1.46 -9.85
CA ARG A 91 10.53 0.65 -11.04
C ARG A 91 9.47 -0.41 -11.30
N VAL A 92 8.82 -0.89 -10.26
CA VAL A 92 7.83 -1.99 -10.32
C VAL A 92 6.40 -1.50 -10.59
N GLY A 93 6.16 -0.19 -10.56
CA GLY A 93 4.86 0.40 -10.89
C GLY A 93 4.15 1.04 -9.70
N ALA A 94 4.83 1.27 -8.57
CA ALA A 94 4.26 2.10 -7.51
C ALA A 94 4.00 3.52 -8.04
N GLY A 95 2.73 3.96 -7.98
CA GLY A 95 2.33 5.28 -8.45
C GLY A 95 2.82 6.41 -7.53
N VAL A 96 2.88 6.16 -6.22
CA VAL A 96 3.36 7.11 -5.22
C VAL A 96 4.31 6.39 -4.27
N VAL A 97 5.46 7.00 -3.97
CA VAL A 97 6.37 6.50 -2.94
C VAL A 97 6.71 7.63 -1.98
N VAL A 98 6.42 7.43 -0.70
CA VAL A 98 6.64 8.40 0.37
C VAL A 98 7.73 7.89 1.30
N MET A 99 8.72 8.74 1.60
CA MET A 99 9.75 8.40 2.57
C MET A 99 9.31 8.74 4.00
N LYS A 100 9.59 7.85 4.95
CA LYS A 100 9.49 8.15 6.38
C LYS A 100 10.64 9.11 6.79
N PRO A 101 10.44 9.99 7.78
CA PRO A 101 9.19 10.24 8.49
C PRO A 101 8.19 10.99 7.61
N ILE A 102 6.92 10.56 7.63
CA ILE A 102 5.86 11.28 6.93
C ILE A 102 5.40 12.40 7.84
N SER A 103 5.57 13.64 7.38
CA SER A 103 5.00 14.80 8.08
C SER A 103 3.47 14.75 7.92
N PRO A 104 2.67 14.93 8.99
CA PRO A 104 1.21 14.89 8.93
C PRO A 104 0.58 16.16 8.32
N THR A 105 1.32 16.91 7.49
CA THR A 105 0.91 18.23 6.98
C THR A 105 0.12 18.14 5.70
#